data_AF-A0A7S1SPK1-F1
#
_entry.id   AF-A0A7S1SPK1-F1
#
_cell.length_a   1.000
_cell.length_b   1.000
_cell.length_c   1.000
_cell.angle_alpha   90.00
_cell.angle_beta   90.00
_cell.angle_gamma   90.00
#
_symmetry.space_group_name_H-M   'P 1'
#
loop_
_entity.id
_entity.type
_entity.pdbx_description
1 polymer ?
#
loop_
_entity_poly.entity_id
_entity_poly.type
_entity_poly.pdbx_seq_one_letter_code
_entity_poly.pdbx_strand_id
1 'polypeptide(L)'
;MALTACFAGPLFNLLVGCGLGFARWLSANGKSAVPARLDSSVVVGCVFIVLNCGSIVLKGVLNRGVIPRSFGYFMIAVYALYVATSLALLFLL
;
A
#
# COMPACT_ATOMS: atom_id res chain seq x y z
N MET A 1 3.52 15.17 -14.52
CA MET A 1 3.65 15.87 -13.21
C MET A 1 2.49 15.67 -12.24
N ALA A 2 1.45 14.87 -12.54
CA ALA A 2 0.41 14.51 -11.56
C ALA A 2 0.80 13.29 -10.69
N LEU A 3 1.49 12.30 -11.27
CA LEU A 3 1.86 11.05 -10.59
C LEU A 3 2.79 11.28 -9.38
N THR A 4 3.74 12.20 -9.50
CA THR A 4 4.68 12.53 -8.41
C THR A 4 3.97 13.17 -7.21
N ALA A 5 2.98 14.04 -7.45
CA ALA A 5 2.17 14.64 -6.40
C ALA A 5 1.25 13.61 -5.73
N CYS A 6 0.64 12.70 -6.51
CA CYS A 6 -0.18 11.61 -5.99
C CYS A 6 0.61 10.59 -5.17
N PHE A 7 1.93 10.48 -5.33
CA PHE A 7 2.78 9.62 -4.51
C PHE A 7 3.37 10.34 -3.29
N ALA A 8 3.80 11.59 -3.44
CA ALA A 8 4.48 12.33 -2.38
C ALA A 8 3.60 12.53 -1.13
N GLY A 9 2.32 12.86 -1.31
CA GLY A 9 1.38 13.05 -0.21
C GLY A 9 1.16 11.78 0.64
N PRO A 10 0.74 10.66 0.02
CA PRO A 10 0.58 9.39 0.73
C PRO A 10 1.86 8.89 1.39
N LEU A 11 3.01 9.03 0.73
CA LEU A 11 4.29 8.58 1.26
C LEU A 11 4.70 9.41 2.50
N PHE A 12 4.50 10.72 2.46
CA PHE A 12 4.73 11.60 3.61
C PHE A 12 3.81 11.22 4.79
N ASN A 13 2.52 11.02 4.55
CA ASN A 13 1.58 10.62 5.59
C ASN A 13 1.94 9.26 6.21
N LEU A 14 2.35 8.30 5.38
CA LEU A 14 2.79 6.99 5.86
C LEU A 14 4.06 7.08 6.73
N LEU A 15 5.09 7.81 6.27
CA LEU A 15 6.37 7.86 6.98
C LEU A 15 6.31 8.76 8.21
N VAL A 16 5.82 9.99 8.04
CA VAL A 16 5.81 11.00 9.10
C VAL A 16 4.58 10.83 9.99
N GLY A 17 3.40 10.65 9.41
CA GLY A 17 2.16 10.49 10.16
C GLY A 17 2.15 9.23 11.02
N CYS A 18 2.39 8.06 10.43
CA CYS A 18 2.47 6.83 11.22
C CYS A 18 3.70 6.81 12.13
N GLY A 19 4.86 7.30 11.67
CA GLY A 19 6.08 7.33 12.48
C GLY A 19 5.94 8.16 13.75
N LEU A 20 5.45 9.39 13.64
CA LEU A 20 5.18 10.26 14.80
C LEU A 20 4.04 9.70 15.66
N GLY A 21 3.01 9.11 15.05
CA GLY A 21 1.92 8.45 15.76
C GLY A 21 2.41 7.30 16.65
N PHE A 22 3.24 6.41 16.09
CA PHE A 22 3.84 5.33 16.85
C PHE A 22 4.81 5.85 17.91
N ALA A 23 5.64 6.84 17.61
CA ALA A 23 6.56 7.43 18.60
C ALA A 23 5.81 8.00 19.81
N ARG A 24 4.72 8.74 19.56
CA ARG A 24 3.86 9.27 20.62
C ARG A 24 3.19 8.16 21.42
N TRP A 25 2.66 7.14 20.75
CA TRP A 25 2.02 6.00 21.42
C TRP A 25 3.01 5.21 22.29
N LEU A 26 4.24 5.01 21.80
CA LEU A 26 5.31 4.33 22.53
C LEU A 26 5.69 5.10 23.79
N SER A 27 5.88 6.42 23.65
CA SER A 27 6.19 7.31 24.76
C SER A 27 5.07 7.35 25.81
N ALA A 28 3.80 7.36 25.38
CA ALA A 28 2.66 7.37 26.29
C ALA A 28 2.49 6.06 27.08
N ASN A 29 2.93 4.94 26.51
CA ASN A 29 2.82 3.61 27.13
C ASN A 29 4.12 3.14 27.81
N GLY A 30 5.16 3.99 27.88
CA GLY A 30 6.46 3.65 28.48
C GLY A 30 7.18 2.49 27.79
N LYS A 31 6.86 2.24 26.51
CA LYS A 31 7.49 1.17 25.72
C LYS A 31 8.67 1.75 24.94
N SER A 32 9.67 0.90 24.65
CA SER A 32 10.81 1.28 23.80
C SER A 32 10.79 0.62 22.42
N ALA A 33 9.96 -0.41 22.23
CA ALA A 33 9.77 -1.08 20.95
C ALA A 33 8.38 -1.76 20.89
N VAL A 34 7.87 -1.95 19.68
CA VAL A 34 6.74 -2.85 19.39
C VAL A 34 7.26 -3.96 18.49
N PRO A 35 7.07 -5.25 18.82
CA PRO A 35 7.38 -6.33 17.89
C PRO A 35 6.51 -6.20 16.64
N ALA A 36 7.14 -6.09 15.47
CA ALA A 36 6.44 -6.12 14.20
C ALA A 36 5.85 -7.51 14.00
N ARG A 37 4.53 -7.64 14.16
CA ARG A 37 3.80 -8.86 13.83
C ARG A 37 3.31 -8.75 12.40
N LEU A 38 3.72 -9.70 11.55
CA LEU A 38 3.09 -9.87 10.24
C LEU A 38 1.77 -10.60 10.44
N ASP A 39 0.72 -9.83 10.59
CA ASP A 39 -0.64 -10.35 10.52
C ASP A 39 -0.96 -10.82 9.09
N SER A 40 -1.83 -11.82 8.95
CA SER A 40 -2.26 -12.34 7.64
C SER A 40 -2.76 -11.23 6.71
N SER A 41 -3.43 -10.22 7.28
CA SER A 41 -3.92 -9.06 6.52
C SER A 41 -2.78 -8.18 5.96
N VAL A 42 -1.69 -8.02 6.74
CA VAL A 42 -0.49 -7.27 6.31
C VAL A 42 0.24 -8.00 5.19
N VAL A 43 0.35 -9.34 5.29
CA VAL A 43 0.98 -10.16 4.25
C VAL A 43 0.23 -10.04 2.92
N VAL A 44 -1.10 -10.11 2.95
CA VAL A 44 -1.92 -9.92 1.74
C VAL A 44 -1.71 -8.54 1.14
N GLY A 45 -1.70 -7.48 1.97
CA GLY A 45 -1.36 -6.13 1.51
C GLY A 45 0.01 -6.04 0.83
N CYS A 46 1.04 -6.66 1.40
CA CYS A 46 2.38 -6.72 0.82
C CYS A 46 2.40 -7.44 -0.53
N VAL A 47 1.66 -8.55 -0.68
CA VAL A 47 1.60 -9.27 -1.95
C VAL A 47 0.92 -8.42 -3.03
N PHE A 48 -0.24 -7.83 -2.72
CA PHE A 48 -0.98 -7.01 -3.68
C PHE A 48 -0.21 -5.75 -4.10
N ILE A 49 0.52 -5.10 -3.19
CA ILE A 49 1.30 -3.91 -3.54
C ILE A 49 2.50 -4.25 -4.43
N VAL A 50 3.20 -5.36 -4.16
CA VAL A 50 4.31 -5.83 -5.00
C VAL A 50 3.81 -6.22 -6.39
N LEU A 51 2.69 -6.93 -6.48
CA LEU A 51 2.04 -7.26 -7.75
C LEU A 51 1.62 -5.99 -8.51
N ASN A 52 1.05 -5.01 -7.82
CA ASN A 52 0.64 -3.75 -8.42
C ASN A 52 1.86 -2.99 -8.98
N CYS A 53 2.89 -2.77 -8.17
CA CYS A 53 4.13 -2.11 -8.61
C CYS A 53 4.80 -2.86 -9.78
N GLY A 54 4.93 -4.18 -9.69
CA GLY A 54 5.49 -5.00 -10.75
C GLY A 54 4.70 -4.90 -12.06
N SER A 55 3.36 -4.91 -11.98
CA SER A 55 2.50 -4.79 -13.15
C SER A 55 2.62 -3.41 -13.83
N ILE A 56 2.74 -2.32 -13.06
CA ILE A 56 2.97 -0.97 -13.58
C ILE A 56 4.30 -0.92 -14.33
N VAL A 57 5.38 -1.40 -13.70
CA VAL A 57 6.73 -1.38 -14.27
C VAL A 57 6.76 -2.21 -15.55
N LEU A 58 6.20 -3.43 -15.52
CA LEU A 58 6.15 -4.30 -16.68
C LEU A 58 5.39 -3.64 -17.85
N LYS A 59 4.18 -3.13 -17.61
CA LYS A 59 3.40 -2.46 -18.66
C LYS A 59 4.05 -1.18 -19.16
N GLY A 60 4.75 -0.45 -18.28
CA GLY A 60 5.55 0.72 -18.65
C GLY A 60 6.71 0.37 -19.58
N VAL A 61 7.45 -0.70 -19.28
CA VAL A 61 8.57 -1.17 -20.13
C VAL A 61 8.05 -1.65 -21.48
N LEU A 62 6.97 -2.45 -21.51
CA LEU A 62 6.39 -2.98 -22.76
C LEU A 62 5.81 -1.90 -23.68
N ASN A 63 5.29 -0.79 -23.15
CA ASN A 63 4.68 0.29 -23.94
C ASN A 63 5.61 1.52 -24.10
N ARG A 64 6.93 1.33 -24.06
CA ARG A 64 7.92 2.43 -24.22
C ARG A 64 7.69 3.62 -23.29
N GLY A 65 7.29 3.36 -22.05
CA GLY A 65 7.06 4.39 -21.02
C GLY A 65 5.67 5.05 -21.05
N VAL A 66 4.76 4.60 -21.91
CA VAL A 66 3.38 5.14 -21.97
C VAL A 66 2.41 4.16 -21.33
N ILE A 67 1.70 4.60 -20.30
CA ILE A 67 0.69 3.77 -19.63
C ILE A 67 -0.69 4.03 -20.28
N PRO A 68 -1.30 3.05 -20.96
CA PRO A 68 -2.59 3.22 -21.61
C PRO A 68 -3.73 3.33 -20.59
N ARG A 69 -4.81 4.06 -20.92
CA ARG A 69 -5.97 4.26 -20.04
C ARG A 69 -6.65 2.96 -19.60
N SER A 70 -6.63 1.91 -20.43
CA SER A 70 -7.15 0.58 -20.10
C SER A 70 -6.46 -0.02 -18.86
N PHE A 71 -5.19 0.29 -18.64
CA PHE A 71 -4.45 -0.17 -17.47
C PHE A 71 -4.94 0.48 -16.17
N GLY A 72 -5.50 1.70 -16.24
CA GLY A 72 -6.14 2.35 -15.08
C GLY A 72 -7.33 1.56 -14.54
N TYR A 73 -8.20 1.06 -15.42
CA TYR A 73 -9.33 0.20 -15.02
C TYR A 73 -8.85 -1.13 -14.40
N PHE A 74 -7.77 -1.70 -14.94
CA PHE A 74 -7.14 -2.87 -14.35
C PHE A 74 -6.62 -2.61 -12.94
N MET A 75 -5.96 -1.47 -12.71
CA MET A 75 -5.49 -1.10 -11.36
C MET A 75 -6.64 -0.88 -10.38
N ILE A 76 -7.76 -0.29 -10.82
CA ILE A 76 -8.97 -0.13 -10.00
C ILE A 76 -9.53 -1.50 -9.62
N ALA A 77 -9.60 -2.45 -10.56
CA ALA A 77 -10.08 -3.80 -10.30
C ALA A 77 -9.17 -4.55 -9.30
N VAL A 78 -7.85 -4.46 -9.46
CA VAL A 78 -6.87 -5.04 -8.51
C VAL A 78 -7.04 -4.43 -7.11
N TYR A 79 -7.26 -3.12 -7.03
CA TYR A 79 -7.50 -2.45 -5.75
C TYR A 79 -8.82 -2.88 -5.11
N ALA A 80 -9.90 -2.99 -5.88
CA ALA A 80 -11.18 -3.49 -5.38
C ALA A 80 -11.07 -4.93 -4.86
N LEU A 81 -10.33 -5.79 -5.57
CA LEU A 81 -10.06 -7.17 -5.14
C LEU A 81 -9.26 -7.21 -3.84
N TYR A 82 -8.24 -6.35 -3.70
CA TYR A 82 -7.49 -6.21 -2.46
C TYR A 82 -8.41 -5.81 -1.29
N VAL A 83 -9.25 -4.78 -1.47
CA VAL A 83 -10.19 -4.33 -0.43
C VAL A 83 -11.15 -5.46 -0.04
N ALA A 84 -11.73 -6.15 -1.02
CA ALA A 84 -12.62 -7.29 -0.75
C ALA A 84 -11.91 -8.42 0.00
N THR A 85 -10.66 -8.74 -0.37
CA THR A 85 -9.88 -9.78 0.30
C THR A 85 -9.52 -9.38 1.73
N SER A 86 -9.11 -8.13 1.96
CA SER A 86 -8.79 -7.63 3.29
C SER A 86 -10.03 -7.55 4.19
N LEU A 87 -11.19 -7.17 3.65
CA LEU A 87 -12.45 -7.20 4.39
C LEU A 87 -12.86 -8.63 4.72
N ALA A 88 -12.75 -9.56 3.77
CA ALA A 88 -13.04 -10.97 4.01
C ALA A 88 -12.16 -11.52 5.14
N LEU A 89 -10.85 -11.23 5.12
CA LEU A 89 -9.93 -11.63 6.19
C LEU A 89 -10.25 -10.97 7.53
N LEU A 90 -10.73 -9.74 7.54
CA LEU A 90 -11.08 -9.03 8.78
C LEU A 90 -12.37 -9.57 9.43
N PHE A 91 -13.34 -10.04 8.64
CA PHE A 91 -14.64 -10.51 9.13
C PHE A 91 -14.73 -12.03 9.31
N LEU A 92 -13.91 -12.81 8.60
CA LEU A 92 -13.90 -14.28 8.69
C LEU A 92 -12.88 -14.84 9.70
N LEU A 93 -11.96 -14.00 10.20
CA LEU A 93 -10.82 -14.37 11.04
C LEU A 93 -10.84 -13.55 12.34
#